data_AF-A0A9P7ASY0-F1
#
_entry.id   AF-A0A9P7ASY0-F1
#
_cell.length_a   1.000
_cell.length_b   1.000
_cell.length_c   1.000
_cell.angle_alpha   90.00
_cell.angle_beta   90.00
_cell.angle_gamma   90.00
#
_symmetry.space_group_name_H-M   'P 1'
#
loop_
_entity.id
_entity.type
_entity.pdbx_description
1 polymer ?
#
loop_
_entity_poly.entity_id
_entity_poly.type
_entity_poly.pdbx_seq_one_letter_code
_entity_poly.pdbx_strand_id
1 'polypeptide(L)' 'RNMCHFNSGLFYRHELLQEYWYYWRVEPDIQLFCDVDYDPFLMMQDQNKVCGFTIAISKIPATIPTLWNVVK' A
#
# COMPACT_ATOMS: atom_id res chain seq x y z
N ARG A 1 -3.08 8.94 -14.48
CA ARG A 1 -2.99 7.55 -14.99
C ARG A 1 -1.66 6.88 -14.62
N ASN A 2 -0.52 7.51 -14.91
CA ASN A 2 0.82 6.93 -14.68
C ASN A 2 1.07 6.55 -13.22
N MET A 3 0.72 7.42 -12.27
CA MET A 3 0.85 7.16 -10.83
C MET A 3 0.12 5.87 -10.40
N CYS A 4 -1.15 5.71 -10.78
CA CYS A 4 -1.91 4.51 -10.41
C CYS A 4 -1.26 3.24 -10.97
N HIS A 5 -0.80 3.27 -12.22
CA HIS A 5 -0.12 2.13 -12.83
C HIS A 5 1.21 1.80 -12.13
N PHE A 6 2.00 2.82 -11.79
CA PHE A 6 3.26 2.64 -11.07
C PHE A 6 3.05 2.01 -9.69
N ASN A 7 2.11 2.55 -8.91
CA ASN A 7 1.80 2.05 -7.56
C ASN A 7 1.11 0.68 -7.59
N SER A 8 0.39 0.32 -8.66
CA SER A 8 -0.26 -0.98 -8.77
C SER A 8 0.67 -2.13 -9.18
N GLY A 9 1.86 -1.87 -9.75
CA GLY A 9 2.65 -2.98 -10.29
C GLY A 9 4.13 -2.74 -10.58
N LEU A 10 4.65 -1.53 -10.41
CA LEU A 10 6.04 -1.20 -10.79
C LEU A 10 6.90 -0.73 -9.63
N PHE A 11 6.33 -0.09 -8.60
CA PHE A 11 7.14 0.55 -7.56
C PHE A 11 8.08 -0.43 -6.84
N TYR A 12 7.61 -1.63 -6.48
CA TYR A 12 8.41 -2.64 -5.78
C TYR A 12 9.57 -3.22 -6.63
N ARG A 13 9.60 -2.93 -7.94
CA ARG A 13 10.68 -3.32 -8.86
C ARG A 13 11.81 -2.29 -8.92
N HIS A 14 11.67 -1.17 -8.22
CA HIS A 14 12.69 -0.15 -8.18
C HIS A 14 13.95 -0.68 -7.49
N GLU A 15 15.13 -0.36 -8.02
CA GLU A 15 16.43 -0.87 -7.54
C GLU A 15 16.63 -0.59 -6.06
N LEU A 16 16.31 0.63 -5.62
CA LEU A 16 16.36 1.04 -4.20
C LEU A 16 15.44 0.24 -3.27
N LEU A 17 14.45 -0.49 -3.80
CA LEU A 17 13.52 -1.27 -2.98
C LEU A 17 13.84 -2.77 -2.99
N GLN A 18 14.81 -3.23 -3.78
CA GLN A 18 15.09 -4.67 -3.92
C GLN A 18 15.60 -5.33 -2.63
N GLU A 19 16.21 -4.56 -1.74
CA GLU A 19 16.75 -5.05 -0.46
C GLU A 19 15.69 -5.09 0.66
N TYR A 20 14.48 -4.58 0.42
CA TYR A 20 13.47 -4.38 1.46
C TYR A 20 12.27 -5.31 1.29
N TRP A 21 11.87 -5.94 2.39
CA TRP A 21 10.68 -6.81 2.44
C TRP A 21 9.39 -6.06 2.71
N TYR A 22 9.47 -4.98 3.49
CA TYR A 22 8.33 -4.16 3.89
C TYR A 22 8.56 -2.70 3.53
N TYR A 23 7.47 -1.99 3.27
CA TYR A 23 7.48 -0.55 3.03
C TYR A 23 6.24 0.08 3.70
N TRP A 24 6.40 1.31 4.16
CA TRP A 24 5.26 2.14 4.60
C TRP A 24 5.06 3.25 3.57
N ARG A 25 3.95 3.18 2.83
CA ARG A 25 3.57 4.23 1.89
C ARG A 25 3.08 5.47 2.62
N VAL A 26 3.75 6.59 2.39
CA VAL A 26 3.39 7.91 2.92
C VAL A 26 3.04 8.83 1.74
N GLU A 27 1.94 9.56 1.85
CA GLU A 27 1.51 10.56 0.86
C GLU A 27 1.72 11.97 1.44
N PRO A 28 1.86 13.01 0.60
CA PRO A 28 1.83 14.39 1.05
C PRO A 28 0.53 14.72 1.80
N ASP A 29 0.59 15.69 2.70
CA ASP A 29 -0.55 16.25 3.43
C ASP A 29 -1.31 15.29 4.37
N ILE A 30 -0.73 14.12 4.69
CA ILE A 30 -1.27 13.27 5.75
C ILE A 30 -0.95 13.82 7.15
N GLN A 31 -1.77 13.46 8.13
CA GLN A 31 -1.54 13.77 9.54
C GLN A 31 -1.48 12.49 10.36
N LEU A 32 -0.49 12.39 11.24
CA LEU A 32 -0.35 11.33 12.22
C LEU A 32 -0.64 11.94 13.61
N PHE A 33 -1.67 11.42 14.28
CA PHE A 33 -2.14 11.97 15.56
C PHE A 33 -1.66 11.18 16.78
N CYS A 34 -1.15 9.97 16.56
CA CYS A 34 -0.72 9.07 17.62
C CYS A 34 0.76 8.77 17.47
N ASP A 35 1.47 8.76 18.60
CA ASP A 35 2.81 8.19 18.67
C ASP A 35 2.73 6.66 18.48
N VAL A 36 3.76 6.10 17.85
CA VAL A 36 3.90 4.66 17.64
C VAL A 36 5.10 4.19 18.48
N ASP A 37 4.83 3.42 19.53
CA ASP A 37 5.79 3.00 20.56
C ASP A 37 6.41 1.61 20.32
N TYR A 38 6.13 1.00 19.17
CA TYR A 38 6.68 -0.28 18.73
C TYR A 38 7.18 -0.19 17.29
N ASP A 39 8.04 -1.13 16.87
CA ASP A 39 8.47 -1.24 15.47
C ASP A 39 7.39 -1.97 14.64
N PRO A 40 6.71 -1.27 13.70
CA PRO A 40 5.66 -1.90 12.91
C PRO A 40 6.17 -2.97 11.96
N PHE A 41 7.41 -2.86 11.48
CA PHE A 41 7.98 -3.82 10.54
C PHE A 41 8.35 -5.13 11.23
N LEU A 42 8.93 -5.05 12.44
CA LEU A 42 9.15 -6.26 13.26
C LEU A 42 7.84 -6.92 13.62
N MET A 43 6.83 -6.15 14.03
CA MET A 43 5.50 -6.69 14.31
C MET A 43 4.87 -7.40 13.11
N MET A 44 5.04 -6.85 11.91
CA MET A 44 4.57 -7.48 10.66
C MET A 44 5.29 -8.80 10.39
N GLN A 45 6.61 -8.85 10.59
CA GLN A 45 7.41 -10.06 10.41
C GLN A 45 7.05 -11.13 11.45
N ASP A 46 7.10 -10.81 12.74
CA ASP A 46 6.88 -11.75 13.84
C ASP A 46 5.48 -12.36 13.82
N GLN A 47 4.48 -11.57 13.38
CA GLN A 47 3.10 -12.01 13.30
C GLN A 47 2.68 -12.52 11.92
N ASN A 48 3.64 -12.71 10.99
CA ASN A 48 3.41 -13.17 9.61
C ASN A 48 2.33 -12.36 8.87
N LYS A 49 2.32 -11.03 9.06
CA LYS A 49 1.38 -10.14 8.38
C LYS A 49 1.96 -9.67 7.05
N VAL A 50 1.08 -9.59 6.06
CA VAL A 50 1.44 -9.22 4.68
C VAL A 50 1.06 -7.77 4.35
N CYS A 51 0.00 -7.23 4.96
CA CYS A 51 -0.48 -5.87 4.69
C CYS A 51 -1.13 -5.24 5.92
N GLY A 52 -0.91 -3.93 6.11
CA GLY A 52 -1.58 -3.10 7.11
C GLY A 52 -2.33 -1.95 6.45
N PHE A 53 -3.51 -1.61 6.97
CA PHE A 53 -4.32 -0.49 6.50
C PHE A 53 -5.03 0.20 7.68
N THR A 54 -5.32 1.49 7.52
CA THR A 54 -6.02 2.30 8.54
C THR A 54 -7.44 2.69 8.13
N ILE A 55 -7.71 2.83 6.83
CA ILE A 55 -9.01 3.27 6.29
C ILE A 55 -9.42 2.34 5.14
N ALA A 56 -10.67 1.88 5.15
CA ALA A 56 -11.28 1.10 4.07
C ALA A 56 -12.45 1.88 3.46
N ILE A 57 -12.39 2.15 2.14
CA ILE A 57 -13.36 3.00 1.43
C ILE A 57 -13.92 2.26 0.22
N SER A 58 -15.21 2.44 -0.04
CA SER A 58 -15.85 1.99 -1.28
C SER A 58 -15.38 2.81 -2.48
N LYS A 59 -15.06 2.13 -3.59
CA LYS A 59 -14.64 2.81 -4.83
C LYS A 59 -15.82 3.37 -5.60
N ILE A 60 -15.57 4.46 -6.33
CA ILE A 60 -16.51 5.05 -7.30
C ILE A 60 -16.60 4.13 -8.52
N PRO A 61 -17.76 3.51 -8.81
CA PRO A 61 -17.88 2.49 -9.88
C PRO A 61 -17.47 2.97 -11.27
N ALA A 62 -17.72 4.25 -11.57
CA ALA A 62 -17.37 4.87 -12.86
C ALA A 62 -15.86 4.84 -13.16
N THR A 63 -15.00 4.71 -12.15
CA THR A 63 -13.54 4.68 -12.31
C THR A 63 -12.97 3.29 -12.60
N ILE A 64 -13.77 2.23 -12.38
CA ILE A 64 -13.35 0.82 -12.52
C ILE A 64 -14.41 -0.04 -13.25
N PRO A 65 -14.98 0.41 -14.39
CA PRO A 65 -16.16 -0.23 -14.99
C PRO A 65 -15.92 -1.67 -15.48
N THR A 66 -14.70 -1.97 -15.92
CA THR A 66 -14.34 -3.29 -16.49
C THR A 66 -13.43 -4.10 -15.58
N LEU A 67 -12.95 -3.53 -14.46
CA LEU A 67 -11.89 -4.14 -13.64
C LEU A 67 -12.27 -5.54 -13.17
N TRP A 68 -13.48 -5.71 -12.63
CA TRP A 68 -13.92 -6.99 -12.08
C TRP A 68 -14.22 -8.04 -13.16
N ASN A 69 -14.67 -7.60 -14.34
CA ASN A 69 -14.92 -8.52 -15.45
C ASN A 69 -13.64 -9.05 -16.09
N VAL A 70 -12.51 -8.34 -15.94
CA VAL A 70 -11.19 -8.75 -16.46
C VAL A 70 -10.44 -9.67 -15.51
N VAL A 71 -10.67 -9.55 -14.20
CA VAL A 71 -9.94 -10.31 -13.16
C VAL A 71 -10.66 -11.61 -12.76
N LYS A 72 -11.97 -11.69 -13.02
CA LYS A 72 -12.73 -12.93 -12.93
C LYS A 72 -12.34 -13.91 -14.03
#